data_AF-A0A949UI20-F1
#
_entry.id   AF-A0A949UI20-F1
#
_cell.length_a   1.000
_cell.length_b   1.000
_cell.length_c   1.000
_cell.angle_alpha   90.00
_cell.angle_beta   90.00
_cell.angle_gamma   90.00
#
_symmetry.space_group_name_H-M   'P 1'
#
loop_
_entity.id
_entity.type
_entity.pdbx_description
1 polymer ?
#
loop_
_entity_poly.entity_id
_entity_poly.type
_entity_poly.pdbx_seq_one_letter_code
_entity_poly.pdbx_strand_id
1 'polypeptide(L)'
;ERDSLFYIPLGVGAVIPPWNFPCAIMAGLTLASIVSGNTVVLKPSSDSPTIAAKFVELLEEAGVPEGVVNFCPGAGSTFGNALVAHPKTRYIAFTGSREVGLDINKRAAEVPQGQIWIKRTILEMGGKDAIIVDADADLDAAVEGVALSAFGFQGQKCSACSRAIVDERIYDKFLDRLKARVEKITVGDPADNPNMGAVINEGSMKSILNYIEHGKKDGRLITGGARAPNAGEGYFIQPTVIADIQPQSKLEQEEIFGPVLAVIKSRNYDHALEIANDTEFGLTGGVYSQSREKLNRAVREFHVGNLYLNRKCTGAMVGAHPFGGFNMSGTDSKSGGPDYLYLFTQAKSVGEKIS
;
A
#
# COMPACT_ATOMS: atom_id res chain seq x y z
N GLU A 1 -5.77 43.15 19.98
CA GLU A 1 -5.13 42.54 18.80
C GLU A 1 -6.19 41.79 18.01
N ARG A 2 -6.04 41.66 16.70
CA ARG A 2 -6.83 40.77 15.84
C ARG A 2 -5.88 39.74 15.26
N ASP A 3 -6.14 38.49 15.61
CA ASP A 3 -5.28 37.37 15.22
C ASP A 3 -5.97 36.55 14.14
N SER A 4 -5.17 36.08 13.18
CA SER A 4 -5.64 35.17 12.13
C SER A 4 -4.61 34.07 11.87
N LEU A 5 -5.09 32.85 11.64
CA LEU A 5 -4.28 31.72 11.21
C LEU A 5 -4.83 31.24 9.87
N PHE A 6 -3.97 31.17 8.85
CA PHE A 6 -4.34 30.63 7.54
C PHE A 6 -3.18 29.83 6.94
N TYR A 7 -3.48 29.05 5.91
CA TYR A 7 -2.52 28.17 5.25
C TYR A 7 -2.08 28.73 3.91
N ILE A 8 -0.79 28.58 3.60
CA ILE A 8 -0.20 28.97 2.30
C ILE A 8 0.57 27.78 1.70
N PRO A 9 0.73 27.71 0.37
CA PRO A 9 1.47 26.62 -0.28
C PRO A 9 2.94 26.54 0.15
N LEU A 10 3.53 25.37 -0.07
CA LEU A 10 4.96 25.13 0.16
C LEU A 10 5.80 25.60 -1.03
N GLY A 11 5.44 25.22 -2.27
CA GLY A 11 6.14 25.56 -3.51
C GLY A 11 6.26 24.35 -4.47
N VAL A 12 7.45 24.10 -5.02
CA VAL A 12 7.66 23.01 -6.02
C VAL A 12 7.71 21.64 -5.34
N GLY A 13 6.88 20.70 -5.79
CA GLY A 13 6.83 19.32 -5.32
C GLY A 13 7.40 18.31 -6.28
N ALA A 14 8.05 17.28 -5.72
CA ALA A 14 8.35 16.04 -6.43
C ALA A 14 7.22 15.02 -6.16
N VAL A 15 6.41 14.70 -7.16
CA VAL A 15 5.32 13.70 -7.03
C VAL A 15 5.75 12.42 -7.73
N ILE A 16 5.90 11.34 -6.96
CA ILE A 16 6.47 10.06 -7.41
C ILE A 16 5.48 8.93 -7.05
N PRO A 17 4.47 8.68 -7.91
CA PRO A 17 3.45 7.67 -7.67
C PRO A 17 3.88 6.26 -8.11
N PRO A 18 3.16 5.21 -7.64
CA PRO A 18 3.45 3.83 -7.96
C PRO A 18 2.73 3.39 -9.23
N TRP A 19 3.00 2.17 -9.69
CA TRP A 19 2.33 1.57 -10.86
C TRP A 19 1.05 0.82 -10.53
N ASN A 20 0.85 0.41 -9.28
CA ASN A 20 -0.23 -0.51 -8.91
C ASN A 20 -1.61 0.16 -8.81
N PHE A 21 -1.62 1.48 -8.57
CA PHE A 21 -2.80 2.33 -8.71
C PHE A 21 -2.43 3.55 -9.57
N PRO A 22 -2.16 3.34 -10.87
CA PRO A 22 -1.46 4.30 -11.71
C PRO A 22 -2.29 5.54 -12.04
N CYS A 23 -3.62 5.44 -11.91
CA CYS A 23 -4.53 6.58 -11.98
C CYS A 23 -4.80 7.15 -10.59
N ALA A 24 -5.34 6.35 -9.66
CA ALA A 24 -5.89 6.85 -8.40
C ALA A 24 -4.85 7.50 -7.48
N ILE A 25 -3.72 6.84 -7.21
CA ILE A 25 -2.70 7.39 -6.29
C ILE A 25 -1.98 8.57 -6.95
N MET A 26 -1.64 8.44 -8.24
CA MET A 26 -1.02 9.53 -9.00
C MET A 26 -1.89 10.78 -9.04
N ALA A 27 -3.18 10.63 -9.34
CA ALA A 27 -4.13 11.75 -9.34
C ALA A 27 -4.29 12.31 -7.92
N GLY A 28 -4.41 11.48 -6.89
CA GLY A 28 -4.53 11.92 -5.50
C GLY A 28 -3.36 12.80 -5.04
N LEU A 29 -2.12 12.35 -5.26
CA LEU A 29 -0.91 13.09 -4.88
C LEU A 29 -0.80 14.40 -5.68
N THR A 30 -1.05 14.35 -6.98
CA THR A 30 -0.94 15.51 -7.88
C THR A 30 -2.02 16.55 -7.57
N LEU A 31 -3.27 16.12 -7.43
CA LEU A 31 -4.39 17.03 -7.19
C LEU A 31 -4.34 17.65 -5.79
N ALA A 32 -3.99 16.88 -4.75
CA ALA A 32 -3.79 17.41 -3.40
C ALA A 32 -2.70 18.51 -3.37
N SER A 33 -1.65 18.32 -4.17
CA SER A 33 -0.57 19.29 -4.31
C SER A 33 -1.05 20.60 -4.94
N ILE A 34 -1.66 20.52 -6.13
CA ILE A 34 -2.02 21.73 -6.90
C ILE A 34 -3.21 22.48 -6.30
N VAL A 35 -4.20 21.78 -5.72
CA VAL A 35 -5.33 22.43 -5.04
C VAL A 35 -4.88 23.19 -3.80
N SER A 36 -3.77 22.78 -3.19
CA SER A 36 -3.13 23.47 -2.07
C SER A 36 -2.24 24.65 -2.51
N GLY A 37 -2.19 24.97 -3.82
CA GLY A 37 -1.44 26.08 -4.40
C GLY A 37 0.02 25.76 -4.77
N ASN A 38 0.41 24.49 -4.79
CA ASN A 38 1.77 24.08 -5.16
C ASN A 38 1.89 23.81 -6.67
N THR A 39 3.12 23.72 -7.16
CA THR A 39 3.42 23.16 -8.49
C THR A 39 4.07 21.79 -8.37
N VAL A 40 3.97 20.99 -9.42
CA VAL A 40 4.34 19.56 -9.40
C VAL A 40 5.29 19.24 -10.55
N VAL A 41 6.38 18.55 -10.22
CA VAL A 41 7.13 17.71 -11.16
C VAL A 41 6.67 16.28 -10.95
N LEU A 42 5.84 15.78 -11.88
CA LEU A 42 5.24 14.46 -11.83
C LEU A 42 6.16 13.46 -12.51
N LYS A 43 6.69 12.53 -11.73
CA LYS A 43 7.52 11.44 -12.21
C LYS A 43 6.83 10.09 -11.99
N PRO A 44 6.02 9.60 -12.95
CA PRO A 44 5.31 8.35 -12.81
C PRO A 44 6.25 7.14 -12.76
N SER A 45 5.73 6.00 -12.30
CA SER A 45 6.42 4.72 -12.48
C SER A 45 6.66 4.43 -13.97
N SER A 46 7.84 3.91 -14.28
CA SER A 46 8.20 3.46 -15.63
C SER A 46 7.38 2.27 -16.13
N ASP A 47 6.73 1.53 -15.22
CA ASP A 47 5.82 0.43 -15.59
C ASP A 47 4.41 0.89 -15.99
N SER A 48 4.06 2.17 -15.78
CA SER A 48 2.70 2.69 -16.07
C SER A 48 2.64 4.16 -16.55
N PRO A 49 3.59 4.63 -17.39
CA PRO A 49 3.68 6.06 -17.74
C PRO A 49 2.49 6.54 -18.58
N THR A 50 1.87 5.66 -19.37
CA THR A 50 0.77 6.01 -20.29
C THR A 50 -0.45 6.56 -19.57
N ILE A 51 -0.82 5.99 -18.42
CA ILE A 51 -1.96 6.47 -17.64
C ILE A 51 -1.71 7.87 -17.10
N ALA A 52 -0.49 8.15 -16.66
CA ALA A 52 -0.11 9.49 -16.21
C ALA A 52 -0.06 10.50 -17.36
N ALA A 53 0.38 10.10 -18.57
CA ALA A 53 0.30 10.95 -19.75
C ALA A 53 -1.14 11.33 -20.09
N LYS A 54 -2.07 10.36 -20.08
CA LYS A 54 -3.50 10.62 -20.29
C LYS A 54 -4.11 11.53 -19.23
N PHE A 55 -3.70 11.41 -17.98
CA PHE A 55 -4.12 12.34 -16.95
C PHE A 55 -3.63 13.77 -17.17
N VAL A 56 -2.40 13.94 -17.66
CA VAL A 56 -1.86 15.28 -17.98
C VAL A 56 -2.61 15.90 -19.16
N GLU A 57 -2.94 15.13 -20.20
CA GLU A 57 -3.83 15.58 -21.29
C GLU A 57 -5.17 16.13 -20.73
N LEU A 58 -5.76 15.44 -19.75
CA LEU A 58 -7.00 15.89 -19.10
C LEU A 58 -6.82 17.15 -18.26
N LEU A 59 -5.66 17.35 -17.61
CA LEU A 59 -5.37 18.59 -16.88
C LEU A 59 -5.24 19.79 -17.82
N GLU A 60 -4.61 19.59 -18.98
CA GLU A 60 -4.51 20.59 -20.03
C GLU A 60 -5.90 20.97 -20.58
N GLU A 61 -6.74 19.96 -20.87
CA GLU A 61 -8.13 20.17 -21.29
C GLU A 61 -8.94 20.91 -20.22
N ALA A 62 -8.73 20.61 -18.94
CA ALA A 62 -9.37 21.31 -17.82
C ALA A 62 -8.87 22.74 -17.60
N GLY A 63 -7.86 23.20 -18.35
CA GLY A 63 -7.32 24.56 -18.27
C GLY A 63 -6.35 24.79 -17.11
N VAL A 64 -5.69 23.75 -16.60
CA VAL A 64 -4.60 23.91 -15.63
C VAL A 64 -3.49 24.74 -16.27
N PRO A 65 -3.02 25.85 -15.65
CA PRO A 65 -2.01 26.70 -16.25
C PRO A 65 -0.68 25.97 -16.52
N GLU A 66 0.02 26.42 -17.58
CA GLU A 66 1.33 25.90 -17.95
C GLU A 66 2.31 25.94 -16.77
N GLY A 67 3.08 24.86 -16.60
CA GLY A 67 4.08 24.74 -15.55
C GLY A 67 3.55 24.39 -14.15
N VAL A 68 2.22 24.35 -13.94
CA VAL A 68 1.64 23.90 -12.67
C VAL A 68 1.85 22.40 -12.46
N VAL A 69 1.67 21.60 -13.51
CA VAL A 69 2.03 20.17 -13.53
C VAL A 69 2.97 19.91 -14.70
N ASN A 70 4.13 19.33 -14.42
CA ASN A 70 5.15 19.01 -15.41
C ASN A 70 5.32 17.49 -15.47
N PHE A 71 5.04 16.89 -16.63
CA PHE A 71 5.15 15.46 -16.84
C PHE A 71 6.59 15.07 -17.18
N CYS A 72 7.27 14.36 -16.28
CA CYS A 72 8.68 14.02 -16.42
C CYS A 72 8.93 12.52 -16.14
N PRO A 73 8.55 11.61 -17.07
CA PRO A 73 8.91 10.20 -16.96
C PRO A 73 10.42 10.04 -17.05
N GLY A 74 10.97 9.13 -16.24
CA GLY A 74 12.41 8.87 -16.22
C GLY A 74 12.79 7.82 -15.18
N ALA A 75 14.01 7.29 -15.29
CA ALA A 75 14.47 6.26 -14.37
C ALA A 75 14.52 6.75 -12.91
N GLY A 76 14.26 5.84 -11.96
CA GLY A 76 14.33 6.12 -10.51
C GLY A 76 15.71 6.58 -10.06
N SER A 77 16.71 5.76 -10.36
CA SER A 77 18.09 5.91 -9.91
C SER A 77 18.80 7.16 -10.41
N THR A 78 18.34 7.76 -11.51
CA THR A 78 18.92 8.96 -12.09
C THR A 78 18.01 10.16 -11.89
N PHE A 79 16.95 10.27 -12.68
CA PHE A 79 16.06 11.44 -12.69
C PHE A 79 15.31 11.59 -11.36
N GLY A 80 14.79 10.49 -10.80
CA GLY A 80 14.11 10.51 -9.50
C GLY A 80 15.01 11.01 -8.37
N ASN A 81 16.22 10.46 -8.27
CA ASN A 81 17.21 10.88 -7.27
C ASN A 81 17.61 12.35 -7.41
N ALA A 82 17.85 12.81 -8.64
CA ALA A 82 18.15 14.21 -8.90
C ALA A 82 17.01 15.14 -8.48
N LEU A 83 15.76 14.76 -8.77
CA LEU A 83 14.56 15.51 -8.40
C LEU A 83 14.40 15.64 -6.88
N VAL A 84 14.58 14.54 -6.14
CA VAL A 84 14.53 14.52 -4.66
C VAL A 84 15.66 15.38 -4.07
N ALA A 85 16.87 15.26 -4.61
CA ALA A 85 18.05 16.00 -4.13
C ALA A 85 18.05 17.48 -4.51
N HIS A 86 17.25 17.92 -5.49
CA HIS A 86 17.33 19.28 -6.02
C HIS A 86 17.07 20.36 -4.94
N PRO A 87 17.87 21.45 -4.87
CA PRO A 87 17.74 22.48 -3.83
C PRO A 87 16.44 23.27 -3.90
N LYS A 88 15.75 23.26 -5.06
CA LYS A 88 14.45 23.93 -5.24
C LYS A 88 13.22 23.07 -4.90
N THR A 89 13.38 21.79 -4.61
CA THR A 89 12.27 20.91 -4.21
C THR A 89 11.86 21.25 -2.78
N ARG A 90 10.57 21.52 -2.54
CA ARG A 90 9.99 21.91 -1.24
C ARG A 90 9.39 20.73 -0.49
N TYR A 91 8.80 19.79 -1.22
CA TYR A 91 8.27 18.56 -0.65
C TYR A 91 8.41 17.40 -1.64
N ILE A 92 8.38 16.19 -1.11
CA ILE A 92 8.31 14.94 -1.87
C ILE A 92 7.06 14.19 -1.43
N ALA A 93 6.19 13.89 -2.38
CA ALA A 93 5.02 13.04 -2.19
C ALA A 93 5.26 11.72 -2.94
N PHE A 94 5.48 10.65 -2.19
CA PHE A 94 5.91 9.36 -2.72
C PHE A 94 4.99 8.24 -2.25
N THR A 95 4.70 7.33 -3.18
CA THR A 95 4.15 6.02 -2.81
C THR A 95 4.90 4.92 -3.55
N GLY A 96 5.37 3.91 -2.83
CA GLY A 96 6.16 2.82 -3.41
C GLY A 96 6.76 1.89 -2.35
N SER A 97 7.91 1.28 -2.64
CA SER A 97 8.53 0.34 -1.70
C SER A 97 9.17 1.05 -0.51
N ARG A 98 9.33 0.29 0.58
CA ARG A 98 10.01 0.74 1.80
C ARG A 98 11.44 1.22 1.53
N GLU A 99 12.22 0.44 0.78
CA GLU A 99 13.64 0.74 0.51
C GLU A 99 13.81 2.08 -0.20
N VAL A 100 12.96 2.33 -1.21
CA VAL A 100 12.98 3.58 -1.98
C VAL A 100 12.49 4.74 -1.12
N GLY A 101 11.42 4.54 -0.33
CA GLY A 101 10.91 5.59 0.56
C GLY A 101 11.93 6.02 1.62
N LEU A 102 12.67 5.07 2.21
CA LEU A 102 13.73 5.37 3.17
C LEU A 102 14.92 6.10 2.52
N ASP A 103 15.33 5.70 1.32
CA ASP A 103 16.38 6.42 0.57
C ASP A 103 15.94 7.86 0.22
N ILE A 104 14.68 8.05 -0.19
CA ILE A 104 14.09 9.37 -0.41
C ILE A 104 14.14 10.19 0.88
N ASN A 105 13.71 9.63 2.01
CA ASN A 105 13.69 10.34 3.29
C ASN A 105 15.10 10.78 3.71
N LYS A 106 16.09 9.88 3.57
CA LYS A 106 17.49 10.19 3.84
C LYS A 106 18.01 11.32 2.95
N ARG A 107 17.76 11.27 1.64
CA ARG A 107 18.19 12.32 0.70
C ARG A 107 17.48 13.65 0.95
N ALA A 108 16.22 13.62 1.36
CA ALA A 108 15.43 14.81 1.62
C ALA A 108 15.93 15.59 2.84
N ALA A 109 16.57 14.90 3.80
CA ALA A 109 17.17 15.52 4.98
C ALA A 109 18.48 16.27 4.67
N GLU A 110 19.14 15.96 3.56
CA GLU A 110 20.34 16.70 3.12
C GLU A 110 19.97 18.14 2.72
N VAL A 111 20.90 19.07 2.95
CA VAL A 111 20.72 20.50 2.64
C VAL A 111 21.79 20.94 1.61
N PRO A 112 21.54 20.72 0.31
CA PRO A 112 22.43 21.18 -0.75
C PRO A 112 22.57 22.71 -0.75
N GLN A 113 23.68 23.19 -1.31
CA GLN A 113 23.95 24.63 -1.45
C GLN A 113 22.77 25.34 -2.17
N GLY A 114 22.32 26.44 -1.58
CA GLY A 114 21.22 27.25 -2.10
C GLY A 114 19.82 26.84 -1.64
N GLN A 115 19.67 25.73 -0.92
CA GLN A 115 18.42 25.37 -0.26
C GLN A 115 18.29 26.14 1.08
N ILE A 116 17.15 26.79 1.30
CA ILE A 116 16.87 27.59 2.51
C ILE A 116 15.68 27.04 3.33
N TRP A 117 15.31 25.78 3.10
CA TRP A 117 14.20 25.12 3.79
C TRP A 117 14.50 23.65 4.06
N ILE A 118 13.75 23.07 4.98
CA ILE A 118 13.67 21.62 5.19
C ILE A 118 12.63 21.08 4.21
N LYS A 119 12.96 20.00 3.50
CA LYS A 119 12.02 19.32 2.60
C LYS A 119 11.00 18.55 3.43
N ARG A 120 9.72 18.66 3.09
CA ARG A 120 8.68 17.81 3.68
C ARG A 120 8.56 16.50 2.92
N THR A 121 8.50 15.38 3.62
CA THR A 121 8.31 14.06 3.02
C THR A 121 6.93 13.53 3.39
N ILE A 122 6.16 13.14 2.38
CA ILE A 122 4.86 12.49 2.50
C ILE A 122 5.05 11.13 1.84
N LEU A 123 5.31 10.12 2.68
CA LEU A 123 5.74 8.80 2.25
C LEU A 123 4.68 7.78 2.64
N GLU A 124 4.16 7.08 1.65
CA GLU A 124 3.33 5.88 1.80
C GLU A 124 4.12 4.69 1.25
N MET A 125 4.40 3.71 2.09
CA MET A 125 5.28 2.58 1.77
C MET A 125 4.51 1.25 1.82
N GLY A 126 5.24 0.15 1.82
CA GLY A 126 4.68 -1.20 1.80
C GLY A 126 3.96 -1.63 3.07
N GLY A 127 3.37 -2.82 3.00
CA GLY A 127 2.67 -3.46 4.11
C GLY A 127 2.98 -4.94 4.18
N LYS A 128 2.86 -5.51 5.40
CA LYS A 128 2.84 -6.95 5.63
C LYS A 128 1.56 -7.35 6.35
N ASP A 129 0.46 -7.04 5.69
CA ASP A 129 -0.85 -6.98 6.33
C ASP A 129 -1.38 -8.37 6.69
N ALA A 130 -2.10 -8.39 7.81
CA ALA A 130 -2.69 -9.61 8.35
C ALA A 130 -4.21 -9.52 8.52
N ILE A 131 -4.88 -10.64 8.29
CA ILE A 131 -6.25 -10.87 8.76
C ILE A 131 -6.22 -11.94 9.83
N ILE A 132 -6.68 -11.60 11.03
CA ILE A 132 -6.94 -12.55 12.12
C ILE A 132 -8.32 -13.18 11.89
N VAL A 133 -8.39 -14.52 11.96
CA VAL A 133 -9.63 -15.29 11.94
C VAL A 133 -9.74 -16.04 13.27
N ASP A 134 -10.55 -15.51 14.17
CA ASP A 134 -10.78 -16.07 15.50
C ASP A 134 -11.71 -17.30 15.44
N ALA A 135 -11.70 -18.13 16.49
CA ALA A 135 -12.46 -19.38 16.49
C ALA A 135 -13.98 -19.21 16.39
N ASP A 136 -14.52 -18.05 16.78
CA ASP A 136 -15.94 -17.73 16.72
C ASP A 136 -16.33 -17.00 15.42
N ALA A 137 -15.41 -16.83 14.48
CA ALA A 137 -15.66 -16.14 13.23
C ALA A 137 -16.76 -16.83 12.40
N ASP A 138 -17.51 -16.04 11.64
CA ASP A 138 -18.20 -16.56 10.44
C ASP A 138 -17.12 -17.04 9.46
N LEU A 139 -16.99 -18.36 9.36
CA LEU A 139 -15.92 -18.99 8.62
C LEU A 139 -16.02 -18.74 7.11
N ASP A 140 -17.23 -18.68 6.56
CA ASP A 140 -17.43 -18.46 5.12
C ASP A 140 -17.13 -17.00 4.75
N ALA A 141 -17.58 -16.06 5.58
CA ALA A 141 -17.24 -14.65 5.42
C ALA A 141 -15.72 -14.41 5.55
N ALA A 142 -15.07 -15.08 6.50
CA ALA A 142 -13.62 -14.97 6.70
C ALA A 142 -12.83 -15.52 5.50
N VAL A 143 -13.21 -16.70 4.99
CA VAL A 143 -12.57 -17.31 3.80
C VAL A 143 -12.69 -16.40 2.58
N GLU A 144 -13.89 -15.88 2.31
CA GLU A 144 -14.11 -14.97 1.18
C GLU A 144 -13.29 -13.68 1.34
N GLY A 145 -13.34 -13.08 2.54
CA GLY A 145 -12.60 -11.87 2.86
C GLY A 145 -11.09 -12.00 2.69
N VAL A 146 -10.53 -13.10 3.18
CA VAL A 146 -9.10 -13.41 3.04
C VAL A 146 -8.74 -13.62 1.57
N ALA A 147 -9.51 -14.43 0.84
CA ALA A 147 -9.24 -14.67 -0.58
C ALA A 147 -9.27 -13.38 -1.42
N LEU A 148 -10.30 -12.53 -1.22
CA LEU A 148 -10.40 -11.25 -1.92
C LEU A 148 -9.27 -10.27 -1.56
N SER A 149 -8.87 -10.22 -0.28
CA SER A 149 -7.78 -9.37 0.16
C SER A 149 -6.41 -9.85 -0.32
N ALA A 150 -6.17 -11.16 -0.39
CA ALA A 150 -4.89 -11.73 -0.79
C ALA A 150 -4.66 -11.68 -2.30
N PHE A 151 -5.70 -11.98 -3.09
CA PHE A 151 -5.53 -12.29 -4.52
C PHE A 151 -6.09 -11.22 -5.46
N GLY A 152 -6.94 -10.30 -4.99
CA GLY A 152 -7.46 -9.24 -5.83
C GLY A 152 -6.34 -8.35 -6.39
N PHE A 153 -6.29 -8.18 -7.72
CA PHE A 153 -5.17 -7.56 -8.44
C PHE A 153 -3.82 -8.26 -8.19
N GLN A 154 -3.84 -9.59 -8.17
CA GLN A 154 -2.67 -10.47 -7.97
C GLN A 154 -1.91 -10.18 -6.67
N GLY A 155 -2.58 -9.67 -5.63
CA GLY A 155 -1.91 -9.26 -4.39
C GLY A 155 -0.96 -8.06 -4.53
N GLN A 156 -0.98 -7.35 -5.66
CA GLN A 156 -0.12 -6.19 -5.94
C GLN A 156 -0.69 -4.91 -5.32
N LYS A 157 -0.96 -4.96 -4.02
CA LYS A 157 -1.48 -3.83 -3.23
C LYS A 157 -0.69 -3.76 -1.93
N CYS A 158 -0.34 -2.55 -1.53
CA CYS A 158 0.21 -2.32 -0.19
C CYS A 158 -0.76 -2.72 0.93
N SER A 159 -2.07 -2.81 0.64
CA SER A 159 -3.14 -3.25 1.55
C SER A 159 -3.48 -4.76 1.46
N ALA A 160 -2.75 -5.54 0.65
CA ALA A 160 -3.08 -6.93 0.41
C ALA A 160 -2.84 -7.79 1.67
N CYS A 161 -3.81 -8.64 2.01
CA CYS A 161 -3.63 -9.64 3.07
C CYS A 161 -2.62 -10.68 2.60
N SER A 162 -1.38 -10.55 3.05
CA SER A 162 -0.34 -11.55 2.77
C SER A 162 -0.16 -12.55 3.92
N ARG A 163 -0.81 -12.30 5.07
CA ARG A 163 -0.85 -13.19 6.25
C ARG A 163 -2.28 -13.45 6.72
N ALA A 164 -2.72 -14.71 6.73
CA ALA A 164 -3.93 -15.12 7.44
C ALA A 164 -3.54 -15.78 8.76
N ILE A 165 -3.88 -15.16 9.88
CA ILE A 165 -3.56 -15.66 11.23
C ILE A 165 -4.83 -16.31 11.78
N VAL A 166 -4.82 -17.63 11.93
CA VAL A 166 -6.05 -18.40 12.15
C VAL A 166 -5.97 -19.14 13.46
N ASP A 167 -7.02 -19.09 14.27
CA ASP A 167 -7.11 -19.81 15.54
C ASP A 167 -7.04 -21.33 15.33
N GLU A 168 -6.25 -22.02 16.14
CA GLU A 168 -6.00 -23.46 16.02
C GLU A 168 -7.27 -24.32 15.99
N ARG A 169 -8.35 -23.88 16.67
CA ARG A 169 -9.63 -24.63 16.76
C ARG A 169 -10.37 -24.73 15.43
N ILE A 170 -10.12 -23.80 14.52
CA ILE A 170 -10.76 -23.73 13.19
C ILE A 170 -9.77 -23.85 12.03
N TYR A 171 -8.47 -23.96 12.31
CA TYR A 171 -7.39 -23.87 11.34
C TYR A 171 -7.54 -24.81 10.15
N ASP A 172 -7.74 -26.11 10.40
CA ASP A 172 -7.83 -27.10 9.31
C ASP A 172 -9.10 -26.89 8.47
N LYS A 173 -10.24 -26.59 9.11
CA LYS A 173 -11.50 -26.28 8.42
C LYS A 173 -11.39 -25.01 7.57
N PHE A 174 -10.68 -24.01 8.06
CA PHE A 174 -10.41 -22.78 7.32
C PHE A 174 -9.53 -23.07 6.10
N LEU A 175 -8.43 -23.84 6.26
CA LEU A 175 -7.54 -24.19 5.16
C LEU A 175 -8.25 -24.96 4.04
N ASP A 176 -9.08 -25.94 4.38
CA ASP A 176 -9.82 -26.72 3.39
C ASP A 176 -10.78 -25.83 2.56
N ARG A 177 -11.52 -24.95 3.23
CA ARG A 177 -12.44 -24.01 2.56
C ARG A 177 -11.67 -22.95 1.75
N LEU A 178 -10.58 -22.44 2.29
CA LEU A 178 -9.73 -21.47 1.60
C LEU A 178 -9.13 -22.08 0.34
N LYS A 179 -8.58 -23.31 0.42
CA LYS A 179 -8.07 -24.03 -0.75
C LYS A 179 -9.13 -24.13 -1.85
N ALA A 180 -10.32 -24.65 -1.50
CA ALA A 180 -11.41 -24.81 -2.46
C ALA A 180 -11.88 -23.48 -3.07
N ARG A 181 -11.79 -22.38 -2.32
CA ARG A 181 -12.13 -21.04 -2.80
C ARG A 181 -11.04 -20.46 -3.72
N VAL A 182 -9.77 -20.69 -3.39
CA VAL A 182 -8.62 -20.20 -4.15
C VAL A 182 -8.47 -20.92 -5.48
N GLU A 183 -8.72 -22.24 -5.53
CA GLU A 183 -8.66 -23.03 -6.77
C GLU A 183 -9.74 -22.64 -7.80
N LYS A 184 -10.76 -21.88 -7.40
CA LYS A 184 -11.78 -21.30 -8.30
C LYS A 184 -11.37 -19.98 -8.93
N ILE A 185 -10.26 -19.38 -8.51
CA ILE A 185 -9.79 -18.09 -9.06
C ILE A 185 -9.26 -18.33 -10.48
N THR A 186 -9.91 -17.72 -11.46
CA THR A 186 -9.45 -17.76 -12.85
C THR A 186 -8.27 -16.81 -13.07
N VAL A 187 -7.29 -17.25 -13.86
CA VAL A 187 -6.10 -16.48 -14.22
C VAL A 187 -5.99 -16.41 -15.74
N GLY A 188 -5.86 -15.21 -16.30
CA GLY A 188 -5.79 -15.03 -17.77
C GLY A 188 -5.60 -13.58 -18.20
N ASP A 189 -5.80 -13.29 -19.48
CA ASP A 189 -5.71 -11.93 -20.02
C ASP A 189 -6.75 -11.01 -19.35
N PRO A 190 -6.34 -9.86 -18.76
CA PRO A 190 -7.29 -8.93 -18.14
C PRO A 190 -8.36 -8.39 -19.10
N ALA A 191 -8.18 -8.43 -20.42
CA ALA A 191 -9.21 -8.08 -21.40
C ALA A 191 -10.43 -9.01 -21.35
N ASP A 192 -10.24 -10.26 -20.93
CA ASP A 192 -11.30 -11.26 -20.77
C ASP A 192 -11.93 -11.25 -19.36
N ASN A 193 -11.53 -10.30 -18.51
CA ASN A 193 -12.01 -10.11 -17.14
C ASN A 193 -11.94 -11.37 -16.23
N PRO A 194 -10.81 -12.10 -16.17
CA PRO A 194 -10.59 -13.15 -15.17
C PRO A 194 -10.51 -12.56 -13.76
N ASN A 195 -10.53 -13.42 -12.75
CA ASN A 195 -10.35 -12.97 -11.37
C ASN A 195 -8.94 -12.39 -11.11
N MET A 196 -7.93 -12.88 -11.82
CA MET A 196 -6.54 -12.41 -11.77
C MET A 196 -5.92 -12.30 -13.17
N GLY A 197 -5.15 -11.24 -13.39
CA GLY A 197 -4.29 -11.05 -14.54
C GLY A 197 -2.83 -11.46 -14.29
N ALA A 198 -1.91 -10.99 -15.13
CA ALA A 198 -0.47 -11.12 -14.93
C ALA A 198 0.04 -10.16 -13.82
N VAL A 199 1.19 -10.47 -13.24
CA VAL A 199 1.93 -9.48 -12.44
C VAL A 199 2.62 -8.46 -13.36
N ILE A 200 3.02 -7.31 -12.81
CA ILE A 200 3.34 -6.13 -13.60
C ILE A 200 4.45 -6.33 -14.65
N ASN A 201 5.53 -7.06 -14.31
CA ASN A 201 6.65 -7.28 -15.20
C ASN A 201 7.41 -8.57 -14.86
N GLU A 202 8.38 -8.92 -15.71
CA GLU A 202 9.20 -10.13 -15.54
C GLU A 202 10.00 -10.14 -14.23
N GLY A 203 10.50 -8.97 -13.81
CA GLY A 203 11.26 -8.81 -12.56
C GLY A 203 10.42 -9.17 -11.34
N SER A 204 9.18 -8.66 -11.28
CA SER A 204 8.21 -9.02 -10.25
C SER A 204 7.89 -10.51 -10.29
N MET A 205 7.67 -11.10 -11.47
CA MET A 205 7.40 -12.54 -11.58
C MET A 205 8.55 -13.39 -11.02
N LYS A 206 9.80 -13.08 -11.40
CA LYS A 206 11.00 -13.75 -10.90
C LYS A 206 11.12 -13.61 -9.38
N SER A 207 10.91 -12.41 -8.84
CA SER A 207 10.94 -12.15 -7.40
C SER A 207 9.89 -12.97 -6.65
N ILE A 208 8.64 -12.96 -7.11
CA ILE A 208 7.53 -13.68 -6.46
C ILE A 208 7.76 -15.19 -6.52
N LEU A 209 8.18 -15.74 -7.66
CA LEU A 209 8.52 -17.17 -7.77
C LEU A 209 9.64 -17.56 -6.81
N ASN A 210 10.66 -16.70 -6.63
CA ASN A 210 11.70 -16.94 -5.63
C ASN A 210 11.15 -16.96 -4.19
N TYR A 211 10.23 -16.07 -3.83
CA TYR A 211 9.56 -16.11 -2.53
C TYR A 211 8.75 -17.40 -2.34
N ILE A 212 8.04 -17.84 -3.38
CA ILE A 212 7.29 -19.11 -3.37
C ILE A 212 8.24 -20.29 -3.10
N GLU A 213 9.40 -20.35 -3.77
CA GLU A 213 10.38 -21.42 -3.55
C GLU A 213 10.99 -21.41 -2.14
N HIS A 214 11.17 -20.24 -1.53
CA HIS A 214 11.55 -20.15 -0.11
C HIS A 214 10.40 -20.62 0.79
N GLY A 215 9.18 -20.14 0.55
CA GLY A 215 8.00 -20.51 1.32
C GLY A 215 7.71 -22.01 1.33
N LYS A 216 7.97 -22.72 0.23
CA LYS A 216 7.85 -24.19 0.15
C LYS A 216 8.82 -24.94 1.07
N LYS A 217 9.93 -24.33 1.48
CA LYS A 217 10.89 -24.90 2.42
C LYS A 217 10.49 -24.63 3.87
N ASP A 218 9.90 -23.47 4.12
CA ASP A 218 9.57 -22.96 5.46
C ASP A 218 8.11 -23.22 5.86
N GLY A 219 7.33 -23.90 5.01
CA GLY A 219 5.93 -24.19 5.24
C GLY A 219 5.39 -25.25 4.29
N ARG A 220 4.08 -25.51 4.38
CA ARG A 220 3.37 -26.52 3.59
C ARG A 220 2.58 -25.86 2.46
N LEU A 221 2.94 -26.15 1.22
CA LEU A 221 2.18 -25.71 0.05
C LEU A 221 0.79 -26.35 0.03
N ILE A 222 -0.26 -25.54 -0.01
CA ILE A 222 -1.66 -25.99 -0.02
C ILE A 222 -2.23 -26.01 -1.44
N THR A 223 -1.97 -24.96 -2.22
CA THR A 223 -2.35 -24.86 -3.64
C THR A 223 -1.50 -23.80 -4.37
N GLY A 224 -1.48 -23.85 -5.70
CA GLY A 224 -0.68 -22.98 -6.56
C GLY A 224 0.83 -23.25 -6.49
N GLY A 225 1.62 -22.18 -6.43
CA GLY A 225 3.07 -22.27 -6.23
C GLY A 225 3.91 -22.32 -7.50
N ALA A 226 3.36 -21.96 -8.65
CA ALA A 226 4.09 -21.90 -9.91
C ALA A 226 3.51 -20.82 -10.85
N ARG A 227 4.12 -20.68 -12.04
CA ARG A 227 3.49 -19.93 -13.14
C ARG A 227 2.14 -20.56 -13.49
N ALA A 228 1.15 -19.74 -13.84
CA ALA A 228 -0.16 -20.25 -14.23
C ALA A 228 -0.05 -21.02 -15.56
N PRO A 229 -0.38 -22.33 -15.58
CA PRO A 229 -0.38 -23.10 -16.81
C PRO A 229 -1.50 -22.57 -17.72
N ASN A 230 -1.23 -22.51 -19.03
CA ASN A 230 -2.22 -22.16 -20.06
C ASN A 230 -2.75 -20.71 -20.03
N ALA A 231 -2.12 -19.78 -19.29
CA ALA A 231 -2.51 -18.37 -19.26
C ALA A 231 -1.87 -17.52 -20.37
N GLY A 232 -1.05 -18.11 -21.25
CA GLY A 232 -0.33 -17.42 -22.33
C GLY A 232 1.10 -17.01 -21.96
N GLU A 233 1.69 -16.12 -22.76
CA GLU A 233 3.10 -15.71 -22.62
C GLU A 233 3.35 -14.67 -21.51
N GLY A 234 2.29 -14.09 -20.95
CA GLY A 234 2.40 -13.08 -19.90
C GLY A 234 2.97 -13.59 -18.57
N TYR A 235 3.12 -12.65 -17.64
CA TYR A 235 3.71 -12.88 -16.32
C TYR A 235 2.68 -13.45 -15.32
N PHE A 236 2.03 -14.56 -15.69
CA PHE A 236 0.96 -15.16 -14.89
C PHE A 236 1.51 -16.09 -13.82
N ILE A 237 1.04 -15.91 -12.58
CA ILE A 237 1.37 -16.74 -11.41
C ILE A 237 0.06 -17.27 -10.81
N GLN A 238 0.06 -18.54 -10.39
CA GLN A 238 -1.08 -19.13 -9.70
C GLN A 238 -1.31 -18.45 -8.34
N PRO A 239 -2.56 -18.26 -7.91
CA PRO A 239 -2.83 -17.86 -6.53
C PRO A 239 -2.30 -18.95 -5.59
N THR A 240 -1.36 -18.56 -4.72
CA THR A 240 -0.54 -19.50 -3.96
C THR A 240 -0.85 -19.37 -2.48
N VAL A 241 -1.14 -20.49 -1.83
CA VAL A 241 -1.35 -20.56 -0.37
C VAL A 241 -0.30 -21.49 0.23
N ILE A 242 0.45 -20.99 1.20
CA ILE A 242 1.45 -21.75 1.95
C ILE A 242 1.07 -21.64 3.43
N ALA A 243 0.79 -22.77 4.05
CA ALA A 243 0.38 -22.88 5.44
C ALA A 243 1.55 -23.29 6.34
N ASP A 244 1.30 -23.29 7.65
CA ASP A 244 2.24 -23.79 8.66
C ASP A 244 3.58 -23.03 8.64
N ILE A 245 3.49 -21.75 8.27
CA ILE A 245 4.61 -20.81 8.16
C ILE A 245 5.25 -20.63 9.53
N GLN A 246 6.58 -20.78 9.58
CA GLN A 246 7.32 -20.61 10.82
C GLN A 246 7.36 -19.14 11.26
N PRO A 247 7.33 -18.88 12.58
CA PRO A 247 7.55 -17.55 13.13
C PRO A 247 8.86 -16.96 12.63
N GLN A 248 8.86 -15.65 12.35
CA GLN A 248 10.00 -14.87 11.85
C GLN A 248 10.55 -15.34 10.49
N SER A 249 9.82 -16.21 9.77
CA SER A 249 10.22 -16.63 8.43
C SER A 249 10.13 -15.47 7.44
N LYS A 250 10.86 -15.60 6.34
CA LYS A 250 10.86 -14.60 5.26
C LYS A 250 9.45 -14.30 4.74
N LEU A 251 8.62 -15.32 4.61
CA LEU A 251 7.26 -15.20 4.10
C LEU A 251 6.31 -14.50 5.08
N GLU A 252 6.60 -14.56 6.38
CA GLU A 252 5.86 -13.84 7.40
C GLU A 252 6.31 -12.37 7.49
N GLN A 253 7.59 -12.07 7.26
CA GLN A 253 8.13 -10.74 7.55
C GLN A 253 8.22 -9.81 6.32
N GLU A 254 8.58 -10.33 5.15
CA GLU A 254 8.91 -9.49 3.99
C GLU A 254 7.72 -9.28 3.04
N GLU A 255 7.57 -8.06 2.51
CA GLU A 255 6.56 -7.75 1.49
C GLU A 255 6.92 -8.45 0.15
N ILE A 256 5.97 -9.24 -0.36
CA ILE A 256 6.14 -10.02 -1.61
C ILE A 256 5.56 -9.28 -2.82
N PHE A 257 4.46 -8.55 -2.60
CA PHE A 257 3.71 -7.82 -3.63
C PHE A 257 3.25 -8.71 -4.79
N GLY A 258 2.71 -9.88 -4.47
CA GLY A 258 2.26 -10.89 -5.42
C GLY A 258 1.20 -11.82 -4.81
N PRO A 259 0.67 -12.78 -5.59
CA PRO A 259 -0.48 -13.58 -5.18
C PRO A 259 -0.04 -14.76 -4.29
N VAL A 260 0.58 -14.45 -3.15
CA VAL A 260 1.12 -15.41 -2.18
C VAL A 260 0.56 -15.09 -0.80
N LEU A 261 -0.14 -16.05 -0.21
CA LEU A 261 -0.72 -15.96 1.12
C LEU A 261 -0.02 -16.94 2.06
N ALA A 262 0.57 -16.41 3.12
CA ALA A 262 1.03 -17.17 4.28
C ALA A 262 -0.13 -17.43 5.25
N VAL A 263 -0.37 -18.67 5.65
CA VAL A 263 -1.35 -19.02 6.69
C VAL A 263 -0.61 -19.47 7.95
N ILE A 264 -0.87 -18.78 9.05
CA ILE A 264 -0.15 -18.89 10.32
C ILE A 264 -1.14 -19.33 11.39
N LYS A 265 -0.76 -20.34 12.18
CA LYS A 265 -1.60 -20.88 13.26
C LYS A 265 -1.38 -20.08 14.53
N SER A 266 -2.47 -19.62 15.16
CA SER A 266 -2.45 -18.99 16.48
C SER A 266 -3.04 -19.93 17.54
N ARG A 267 -2.48 -19.91 18.76
CA ARG A 267 -2.95 -20.74 19.88
C ARG A 267 -4.25 -20.19 20.48
N ASN A 268 -4.43 -18.88 20.38
CA ASN A 268 -5.58 -18.15 20.88
C ASN A 268 -5.52 -16.71 20.33
N TYR A 269 -6.48 -15.90 20.74
CA TYR A 269 -6.61 -14.51 20.30
C TYR A 269 -5.42 -13.62 20.72
N ASP A 270 -4.83 -13.86 21.89
CA ASP A 270 -3.67 -13.10 22.37
C ASP A 270 -2.47 -13.32 21.45
N HIS A 271 -2.16 -14.59 21.19
CA HIS A 271 -1.10 -14.98 20.26
C HIS A 271 -1.37 -14.46 18.84
N ALA A 272 -2.63 -14.39 18.42
CA ALA A 272 -2.98 -13.86 17.11
C ALA A 272 -2.63 -12.37 16.98
N LEU A 273 -2.89 -11.56 18.02
CA LEU A 273 -2.51 -10.15 18.06
C LEU A 273 -0.99 -9.96 18.14
N GLU A 274 -0.31 -10.79 18.93
CA GLU A 274 1.16 -10.81 18.99
C GLU A 274 1.75 -11.03 17.60
N ILE A 275 1.36 -12.11 16.90
CA ILE A 275 1.80 -12.40 15.53
C ILE A 275 1.46 -11.25 14.58
N ALA A 276 0.25 -10.70 14.67
CA ALA A 276 -0.21 -9.66 13.76
C ALA A 276 0.66 -8.39 13.82
N ASN A 277 1.09 -8.02 15.02
CA ASN A 277 1.94 -6.85 15.28
C ASN A 277 3.44 -7.10 15.11
N ASP A 278 3.87 -8.37 15.03
CA ASP A 278 5.28 -8.77 14.95
C ASP A 278 5.84 -8.64 13.53
N THR A 279 5.74 -7.44 12.96
CA THR A 279 6.39 -7.05 11.69
C THR A 279 6.85 -5.60 11.79
N GLU A 280 7.78 -5.18 10.93
CA GLU A 280 8.19 -3.77 10.89
C GLU A 280 7.12 -2.82 10.28
N PHE A 281 6.02 -3.37 9.76
CA PHE A 281 4.96 -2.64 9.06
C PHE A 281 3.75 -2.37 9.98
N GLY A 282 2.86 -1.49 9.52
CA GLY A 282 1.66 -1.10 10.26
C GLY A 282 0.60 -0.46 9.35
N LEU A 283 0.37 -1.03 8.16
CA LEU A 283 -0.51 -0.43 7.15
C LEU A 283 -1.97 -0.87 7.29
N THR A 284 -2.31 -2.11 6.91
CA THR A 284 -3.68 -2.61 7.06
C THR A 284 -3.76 -3.88 7.90
N GLY A 285 -4.93 -4.07 8.52
CA GLY A 285 -5.23 -5.28 9.26
C GLY A 285 -6.73 -5.60 9.21
N GLY A 286 -7.07 -6.86 9.39
CA GLY A 286 -8.45 -7.31 9.49
C GLY A 286 -8.67 -8.26 10.66
N VAL A 287 -9.87 -8.26 11.23
CA VAL A 287 -10.27 -9.26 12.23
C VAL A 287 -11.66 -9.79 11.88
N TYR A 288 -11.77 -11.12 11.78
CA TYR A 288 -13.05 -11.82 11.78
C TYR A 288 -13.29 -12.45 13.15
N SER A 289 -14.36 -12.03 13.80
CA SER A 289 -14.82 -12.54 15.10
C SER A 289 -16.27 -12.10 15.35
N GLN A 290 -17.04 -12.94 16.05
CA GLN A 290 -18.39 -12.58 16.52
C GLN A 290 -18.35 -11.90 17.90
N SER A 291 -17.25 -12.02 18.65
CA SER A 291 -17.07 -11.39 19.95
C SER A 291 -16.80 -9.88 19.83
N ARG A 292 -17.75 -9.07 20.31
CA ARG A 292 -17.58 -7.61 20.40
C ARG A 292 -16.39 -7.21 21.27
N GLU A 293 -16.12 -7.96 22.32
CA GLU A 293 -14.99 -7.71 23.22
C GLU A 293 -13.65 -7.84 22.49
N LYS A 294 -13.47 -8.93 21.75
CA LYS A 294 -12.27 -9.18 20.94
C LYS A 294 -12.11 -8.13 19.84
N LEU A 295 -13.18 -7.83 19.10
CA LEU A 295 -13.17 -6.77 18.09
C LEU A 295 -12.75 -5.41 18.69
N ASN A 296 -13.32 -5.02 19.82
CA ASN A 296 -12.94 -3.78 20.51
C ASN A 296 -11.50 -3.81 21.01
N ARG A 297 -10.99 -5.00 21.34
CA ARG A 297 -9.60 -5.19 21.75
C ARG A 297 -8.64 -5.01 20.58
N ALA A 298 -8.93 -5.58 19.40
CA ALA A 298 -8.17 -5.30 18.20
C ALA A 298 -8.13 -3.82 17.83
N VAL A 299 -9.23 -3.07 18.03
CA VAL A 299 -9.25 -1.61 17.82
C VAL A 299 -8.19 -0.88 18.65
N ARG A 300 -7.84 -1.41 19.83
CA ARG A 300 -6.82 -0.81 20.71
C ARG A 300 -5.43 -1.39 20.50
N GLU A 301 -5.34 -2.67 20.17
CA GLU A 301 -4.10 -3.45 20.26
C GLU A 301 -3.54 -3.89 18.91
N PHE A 302 -4.36 -3.98 17.85
CA PHE A 302 -3.86 -4.30 16.51
C PHE A 302 -3.31 -3.02 15.88
N HIS A 303 -1.98 -2.88 15.89
CA HIS A 303 -1.26 -1.66 15.57
C HIS A 303 -1.11 -1.44 14.06
N VAL A 304 -2.20 -1.06 13.41
CA VAL A 304 -2.25 -0.75 11.97
C VAL A 304 -2.97 0.57 11.72
N GLY A 305 -2.57 1.29 10.67
CA GLY A 305 -3.21 2.54 10.31
C GLY A 305 -4.66 2.37 9.83
N ASN A 306 -4.97 1.25 9.17
CA ASN A 306 -6.30 0.95 8.66
C ASN A 306 -6.75 -0.45 9.11
N LEU A 307 -7.54 -0.49 10.19
CA LEU A 307 -8.13 -1.71 10.72
C LEU A 307 -9.55 -1.93 10.18
N TYR A 308 -9.85 -3.17 9.78
CA TYR A 308 -11.15 -3.58 9.26
C TYR A 308 -11.74 -4.73 10.09
N LEU A 309 -13.01 -4.63 10.48
CA LEU A 309 -13.69 -5.65 11.29
C LEU A 309 -14.73 -6.38 10.45
N ASN A 310 -14.67 -7.72 10.43
CA ASN A 310 -15.59 -8.61 9.69
C ASN A 310 -15.73 -8.27 8.20
N ARG A 311 -14.65 -7.82 7.56
CA ARG A 311 -14.56 -7.54 6.12
C ARG A 311 -13.12 -7.63 5.63
N LYS A 312 -12.95 -7.66 4.31
CA LYS A 312 -11.63 -7.57 3.65
C LYS A 312 -10.87 -6.30 4.08
N CYS A 313 -9.55 -6.40 4.20
CA CYS A 313 -8.64 -5.29 4.58
C CYS A 313 -8.19 -4.39 3.40
N THR A 314 -8.68 -4.65 2.19
CA THR A 314 -8.35 -3.87 0.97
C THR A 314 -9.48 -2.93 0.56
N GLY A 315 -9.19 -2.02 -0.37
CA GLY A 315 -10.20 -1.18 -1.03
C GLY A 315 -10.75 -0.10 -0.12
N ALA A 316 -9.83 0.64 0.51
CA ALA A 316 -10.12 1.90 1.17
C ALA A 316 -10.84 2.85 0.18
N MET A 317 -11.80 3.62 0.68
CA MET A 317 -12.58 4.56 -0.12
C MET A 317 -12.34 5.96 0.41
N VAL A 318 -12.07 6.90 -0.49
CA VAL A 318 -11.84 8.32 -0.14
C VAL A 318 -13.01 8.85 0.69
N GLY A 319 -12.70 9.60 1.76
CA GLY A 319 -13.68 10.17 2.69
C GLY A 319 -14.26 9.17 3.72
N ALA A 320 -14.32 7.88 3.41
CA ALA A 320 -14.84 6.85 4.32
C ALA A 320 -13.73 6.11 5.10
N HIS A 321 -12.61 5.83 4.42
CA HIS A 321 -11.47 5.10 4.98
C HIS A 321 -10.17 5.85 4.64
N PRO A 322 -9.87 7.00 5.28
CA PRO A 322 -8.60 7.68 5.11
C PRO A 322 -7.43 6.69 5.23
N PHE A 323 -6.53 6.68 4.25
CA PHE A 323 -5.58 5.57 4.06
C PHE A 323 -4.15 6.01 4.29
N GLY A 324 -3.46 5.31 5.19
CA GLY A 324 -2.05 5.49 5.54
C GLY A 324 -1.65 4.60 6.71
N GLY A 325 -0.36 4.39 6.95
CA GLY A 325 0.12 3.41 7.92
C GLY A 325 1.20 3.91 8.88
N PHE A 326 1.42 3.11 9.92
CA PHE A 326 2.44 3.33 10.95
C PHE A 326 3.77 2.65 10.59
N ASN A 327 4.77 2.80 11.46
CA ASN A 327 6.07 2.10 11.37
C ASN A 327 6.72 2.25 9.99
N MET A 328 7.24 1.16 9.40
CA MET A 328 7.87 1.20 8.07
C MET A 328 6.87 1.23 6.92
N SER A 329 5.56 1.38 7.20
CA SER A 329 4.54 1.60 6.19
C SER A 329 4.42 3.06 5.75
N GLY A 330 5.08 4.00 6.43
CA GLY A 330 5.14 5.38 5.94
C GLY A 330 5.15 6.42 7.03
N THR A 331 4.64 7.59 6.66
CA THR A 331 4.53 8.79 7.49
C THR A 331 3.11 8.99 8.05
N ASP A 332 2.27 7.96 7.98
CA ASP A 332 0.83 7.99 8.28
C ASP A 332 0.10 9.18 7.65
N SER A 333 0.40 9.44 6.38
CA SER A 333 -0.17 10.57 5.64
C SER A 333 -1.52 10.16 5.08
N LYS A 334 -2.57 10.21 5.92
CA LYS A 334 -3.94 9.72 5.66
C LYS A 334 -4.61 10.28 4.40
N SER A 335 -4.28 9.72 3.25
CA SER A 335 -4.83 10.08 1.95
C SER A 335 -6.35 9.92 1.91
N GLY A 336 -7.03 10.90 1.31
CA GLY A 336 -8.50 10.96 1.30
C GLY A 336 -9.14 11.26 2.66
N GLY A 337 -8.35 11.65 3.66
CA GLY A 337 -8.81 12.13 4.96
C GLY A 337 -8.79 13.66 5.10
N PRO A 338 -9.36 14.19 6.20
CA PRO A 338 -9.46 15.63 6.43
C PRO A 338 -8.10 16.31 6.63
N ASP A 339 -7.10 15.58 7.09
CA ASP A 339 -5.79 16.15 7.44
C ASP A 339 -4.80 16.21 6.27
N TYR A 340 -5.11 15.51 5.16
CA TYR A 340 -4.15 15.27 4.09
C TYR A 340 -3.67 16.55 3.40
N LEU A 341 -4.57 17.51 3.17
CA LEU A 341 -4.22 18.76 2.48
C LEU A 341 -3.29 19.64 3.30
N TYR A 342 -3.32 19.57 4.63
CA TYR A 342 -2.42 20.34 5.48
C TYR A 342 -0.95 19.92 5.30
N LEU A 343 -0.72 18.67 4.89
CA LEU A 343 0.62 18.17 4.57
C LEU A 343 1.25 18.91 3.38
N PHE A 344 0.46 19.58 2.53
CA PHE A 344 0.94 20.34 1.36
C PHE A 344 0.97 21.86 1.59
N THR A 345 0.78 22.31 2.84
CA THR A 345 0.74 23.73 3.18
C THR A 345 1.59 24.05 4.43
N GLN A 346 1.80 25.33 4.69
CA GLN A 346 2.38 25.83 5.94
C GLN A 346 1.46 26.88 6.56
N ALA A 347 1.32 26.84 7.89
CA ALA A 347 0.48 27.76 8.61
C ALA A 347 1.18 29.12 8.78
N LYS A 348 0.42 30.20 8.67
CA LYS A 348 0.86 31.57 8.91
C LYS A 348 -0.08 32.23 9.92
N SER A 349 0.48 32.63 11.05
CA SER A 349 -0.21 33.43 12.05
C SER A 349 0.08 34.91 11.83
N VAL A 350 -0.93 35.76 11.90
CA VAL A 350 -0.82 37.23 11.79
C VAL A 350 -1.59 37.85 12.93
N GLY A 351 -0.88 38.58 13.79
CA GLY A 351 -1.44 39.41 14.84
C GLY A 351 -1.41 40.88 14.44
N GLU A 352 -2.56 41.52 14.42
CA GLU A 352 -2.73 42.95 14.13
C GLU A 352 -3.10 43.69 15.41
N LYS A 353 -2.21 44.55 15.92
CA LYS A 353 -2.54 45.41 17.06
C LYS A 353 -3.64 46.41 16.64
N ILE A 354 -4.82 46.27 17.23
CA ILE A 354 -5.91 47.24 17.09
C ILE A 354 -5.80 48.19 18.29
N SER A 355 -5.56 49.48 18.01
CA SER A 355 -5.22 50.63 18.90
C SER A 355 -3.85 50.60 19.59
#